data_AF-A0A8J6XW93-F1
#
_entry.id   AF-A0A8J6XW93-F1
#
_cell.length_a   1.000
_cell.length_b   1.000
_cell.length_c   1.000
_cell.angle_alpha   90.00
_cell.angle_beta   90.00
_cell.angle_gamma   90.00
#
_symmetry.space_group_name_H-M   'P 1'
#
loop_
_entity.id
_entity.type
_entity.pdbx_description
1 polymer ?
#
loop_
_entity_poly.entity_id
_entity_poly.type
_entity_poly.pdbx_seq_one_letter_code
_entity_poly.pdbx_strand_id
1 'polypeptide(L)'
;EALMEEFDLKPEDRSVVLPSRGAADTAERKADKGHRGVFSGAAVELPTGDIVTGRNSPLMHASSALVLNAVKVLVGLPDHLDLISPSVIESIGTLRKDLLGHDSISLNLEETLIALSISSTTNPTAHEAMLQLPKLSGCELHLTHLPTPGDERGLRRLGVTLTCDPSFASDKLFAS
;
A
#
# COMPACT_ATOMS: atom_id res chain seq x y z
N GLU A 1 23.74 -5.88 -12.39
CA GLU A 1 24.26 -7.15 -11.84
C GLU A 1 25.77 -7.10 -11.64
N ALA A 2 26.59 -6.89 -12.69
CA ALA A 2 28.06 -6.84 -12.55
C ALA A 2 28.60 -5.91 -11.43
N LEU A 3 28.02 -4.72 -11.24
CA LEU A 3 28.40 -3.83 -10.13
C LEU A 3 27.98 -4.36 -8.75
N MET A 4 26.83 -5.03 -8.63
CA MET A 4 26.42 -5.59 -7.35
C MET A 4 27.30 -6.78 -6.96
N GLU A 5 27.64 -7.62 -7.95
CA GLU A 5 28.59 -8.73 -7.76
C GLU A 5 29.98 -8.25 -7.33
N GLU A 6 30.47 -7.15 -7.92
CA GLU A 6 31.76 -6.54 -7.55
C GLU A 6 31.82 -6.13 -6.07
N PHE A 7 30.68 -5.70 -5.51
CA PHE A 7 30.57 -5.27 -4.11
C PHE A 7 29.95 -6.34 -3.18
N ASP A 8 29.74 -7.58 -3.65
CA ASP A 8 29.05 -8.65 -2.92
C ASP A 8 27.66 -8.23 -2.37
N LEU A 9 26.97 -7.38 -3.12
CA LEU A 9 25.65 -6.87 -2.77
C LEU A 9 24.54 -7.70 -3.41
N LYS A 10 23.43 -7.83 -2.69
CA LYS A 10 22.21 -8.53 -3.10
C LYS A 10 21.01 -7.58 -3.03
N PRO A 11 19.97 -7.79 -3.86
CA PRO A 11 18.73 -7.04 -3.74
C PRO A 11 18.15 -7.09 -2.32
N GLU A 12 18.30 -8.22 -1.64
CA GLU A 12 17.84 -8.47 -0.28
C GLU A 12 18.57 -7.63 0.79
N ASP A 13 19.72 -7.02 0.47
CA ASP A 13 20.45 -6.13 1.40
C ASP A 13 19.68 -4.83 1.67
N ARG A 14 18.72 -4.49 0.79
CA ARG A 14 17.78 -3.41 1.03
C ARG A 14 16.75 -3.87 2.07
N SER A 15 16.77 -3.19 3.22
CA SER A 15 15.97 -3.47 4.43
C SER A 15 14.49 -3.80 4.17
N VAL A 16 13.87 -3.19 3.16
CA VAL A 16 12.43 -3.33 2.84
C VAL A 16 12.09 -4.52 1.93
N VAL A 17 13.06 -5.18 1.30
CA VAL A 17 12.79 -6.26 0.33
C VAL A 17 12.24 -7.50 1.02
N LEU A 18 12.97 -8.08 1.97
CA LEU A 18 12.51 -9.29 2.67
C LEU A 18 11.19 -9.07 3.45
N PRO A 19 10.98 -7.95 4.17
CA PRO A 19 9.70 -7.67 4.82
C PRO A 19 8.52 -7.59 3.86
N SER A 20 8.71 -7.03 2.66
CA SER A 20 7.64 -6.95 1.66
C SER A 20 7.25 -8.35 1.13
N ARG A 21 8.23 -9.21 0.86
CA ARG A 21 7.99 -10.61 0.44
C ARG A 21 7.34 -11.43 1.54
N GLY A 22 7.81 -11.29 2.78
CA GLY A 22 7.16 -11.90 3.94
C GLY A 22 5.72 -11.40 4.15
N ALA A 23 5.43 -10.13 3.82
CA ALA A 23 4.06 -9.62 3.84
C ALA A 23 3.17 -10.33 2.82
N ALA A 24 3.65 -10.57 1.59
CA ALA A 24 2.93 -11.38 0.59
C ALA A 24 2.68 -12.81 1.09
N ASP A 25 3.69 -13.49 1.62
CA ASP A 25 3.56 -14.86 2.16
C ASP A 25 2.53 -14.93 3.30
N THR A 26 2.53 -13.94 4.19
CA THR A 26 1.55 -13.88 5.27
C THR A 26 0.14 -13.56 4.77
N ALA A 27 -0.01 -12.87 3.63
CA ALA A 27 -1.31 -12.65 3.01
C ALA A 27 -1.89 -13.96 2.47
N GLU A 28 -1.06 -14.82 1.87
CA GLU A 28 -1.46 -16.15 1.38
C GLU A 28 -1.98 -17.06 2.50
N ARG A 29 -1.35 -16.98 3.68
CA ARG A 29 -1.72 -17.80 4.85
C ARG A 29 -2.94 -17.30 5.61
N LYS A 30 -3.41 -16.07 5.36
CA LYS A 30 -4.52 -15.42 6.09
C LYS A 30 -5.77 -15.34 5.22
N ALA A 31 -6.88 -15.87 5.73
CA ALA A 31 -8.14 -15.91 4.99
C ALA A 31 -8.75 -14.53 4.69
N ASP A 32 -8.42 -13.49 5.46
CA ASP A 32 -8.92 -12.12 5.30
C ASP A 32 -8.04 -11.22 4.41
N LYS A 33 -6.93 -11.76 3.89
CA LYS A 33 -5.98 -11.05 3.04
C LYS A 33 -5.92 -11.68 1.64
N GLY A 34 -5.28 -10.95 0.73
CA GLY A 34 -5.33 -11.28 -0.69
C GLY A 34 -6.66 -10.95 -1.34
N HIS A 35 -6.73 -11.11 -2.65
CA HIS A 35 -7.98 -10.99 -3.40
C HIS A 35 -7.93 -11.85 -4.65
N ARG A 36 -8.91 -12.74 -4.85
CA ARG A 36 -9.04 -13.59 -6.06
C ARG A 36 -7.75 -14.38 -6.40
N GLY A 37 -7.08 -14.93 -5.39
CA GLY A 37 -5.84 -15.70 -5.55
C GLY A 37 -4.58 -14.85 -5.76
N VAL A 38 -4.70 -13.52 -5.72
CA VAL A 38 -3.57 -12.59 -5.75
C VAL A 38 -3.14 -12.25 -4.33
N PHE A 39 -1.86 -12.43 -4.04
CA PHE A 39 -1.24 -12.08 -2.76
C PHE A 39 -0.06 -11.15 -3.01
N SER A 40 -0.18 -9.92 -2.53
CA SER A 40 0.80 -8.87 -2.76
C SER A 40 1.22 -8.24 -1.44
N GLY A 41 2.52 -8.00 -1.33
CA GLY A 41 3.15 -7.40 -0.17
C GLY A 41 3.83 -6.09 -0.53
N ALA A 42 4.00 -5.25 0.48
CA ALA A 42 4.67 -3.98 0.39
C ALA A 42 5.36 -3.67 1.73
N ALA A 43 6.50 -2.99 1.70
CA ALA A 43 7.16 -2.52 2.91
C ALA A 43 7.81 -1.15 2.70
N VAL A 44 7.86 -0.35 3.77
CA VAL A 44 8.54 0.95 3.83
C VAL A 44 9.37 1.04 5.09
N GLU A 45 10.55 1.64 4.98
CA GLU A 45 11.35 2.05 6.13
C GLU A 45 11.00 3.50 6.48
N LEU A 46 10.45 3.71 7.68
CA LEU A 46 10.10 5.04 8.17
C LEU A 46 11.34 5.84 8.57
N PRO A 47 11.24 7.18 8.72
CA PRO A 47 12.36 8.00 9.21
C PRO A 47 12.85 7.63 10.61
N THR A 48 12.03 6.90 11.38
CA THR A 48 12.39 6.35 12.70
C THR A 48 13.28 5.10 12.61
N GLY A 49 13.45 4.52 11.42
CA GLY A 49 14.05 3.20 11.19
C GLY A 49 13.07 2.04 11.31
N ASP A 50 11.80 2.30 11.65
CA ASP A 50 10.79 1.26 11.75
C ASP A 50 10.38 0.74 10.37
N ILE A 51 10.34 -0.58 10.21
CA ILE A 51 9.81 -1.21 9.01
C ILE A 51 8.31 -1.43 9.16
N VAL A 52 7.54 -0.79 8.29
CA VAL A 52 6.08 -0.98 8.20
C VAL A 52 5.76 -1.79 6.96
N THR A 53 4.77 -2.68 7.07
CA THR A 53 4.33 -3.54 5.97
C THR A 53 2.86 -3.32 5.61
N GLY A 54 2.54 -3.61 4.36
CA GLY A 54 1.19 -3.58 3.80
C GLY A 54 0.92 -4.83 2.97
N ARG A 55 -0.35 -5.24 2.94
CA ARG A 55 -0.81 -6.44 2.23
C ARG A 55 -2.11 -6.12 1.53
N ASN A 56 -2.29 -6.68 0.34
CA ASN A 56 -3.56 -6.52 -0.36
C ASN A 56 -4.70 -7.25 0.37
N SER A 57 -5.91 -6.78 0.13
CA SER A 57 -7.15 -7.35 0.64
C SER A 57 -8.28 -7.11 -0.37
N PRO A 58 -9.50 -7.62 -0.14
CA PRO A 58 -10.63 -7.31 -1.00
C PRO A 58 -10.98 -5.82 -1.09
N LEU A 59 -10.54 -5.02 -0.11
CA LEU A 59 -10.84 -3.59 -0.03
C LEU A 59 -9.75 -2.70 -0.61
N MET A 60 -8.47 -3.11 -0.61
CA MET A 60 -7.36 -2.22 -0.96
C MET A 60 -6.11 -2.95 -1.44
N HIS A 61 -5.30 -2.25 -2.24
CA HIS A 61 -3.99 -2.70 -2.67
C HIS A 61 -2.98 -2.73 -1.51
N ALA A 62 -1.87 -3.44 -1.71
CA ALA A 62 -0.80 -3.54 -0.71
C ALA A 62 -0.15 -2.17 -0.42
N SER A 63 0.04 -1.35 -1.47
CA SER A 63 0.50 0.06 -1.40
C SER A 63 -0.43 0.92 -0.54
N SER A 64 -1.74 0.84 -0.75
CA SER A 64 -2.77 1.54 0.01
C SER A 64 -2.72 1.18 1.49
N ALA A 65 -2.71 -0.13 1.79
CA ALA A 65 -2.62 -0.64 3.15
C ALA A 65 -1.30 -0.19 3.82
N LEU A 66 -0.18 -0.26 3.09
CA LEU A 66 1.12 0.16 3.58
C LEU A 66 1.12 1.63 4.02
N VAL A 67 0.61 2.53 3.17
CA VAL A 67 0.60 3.96 3.47
C VAL A 67 -0.30 4.27 4.67
N LEU A 68 -1.49 3.65 4.76
CA LEU A 68 -2.35 3.80 5.93
C LEU A 68 -1.68 3.30 7.22
N ASN A 69 -1.02 2.13 7.16
CA ASN A 69 -0.29 1.59 8.31
C ASN A 69 0.89 2.49 8.70
N ALA A 70 1.62 3.03 7.72
CA ALA A 70 2.75 3.91 7.95
C ALA A 70 2.33 5.19 8.68
N VAL A 71 1.25 5.84 8.24
CA VAL A 71 0.76 7.04 8.93
C VAL A 71 0.18 6.72 10.31
N LYS A 72 -0.45 5.56 10.51
CA LYS A 72 -0.87 5.11 11.85
C LYS A 72 0.32 5.02 12.80
N VAL A 73 1.41 4.38 12.37
CA VAL A 73 2.63 4.26 13.17
C VAL A 73 3.22 5.64 13.50
N LEU A 74 3.28 6.55 12.53
CA LEU A 74 3.83 7.90 12.73
C LEU A 74 3.05 8.76 13.74
N VAL A 75 1.76 8.48 13.97
CA VAL A 75 0.96 9.13 15.02
C VAL A 75 0.73 8.24 16.26
N GLY A 76 1.32 7.05 16.32
CA GLY A 76 1.17 6.13 17.45
C GLY A 76 -0.21 5.50 17.58
N LEU A 77 -0.94 5.34 16.47
CA LEU A 77 -2.26 4.72 16.47
C LEU A 77 -2.17 3.18 16.40
N PRO A 78 -3.09 2.48 17.06
CA PRO A 78 -3.14 1.02 16.99
C PRO A 78 -3.67 0.56 15.63
N ASP A 79 -3.22 -0.62 15.19
CA ASP A 79 -3.53 -1.18 13.86
C ASP A 79 -5.03 -1.36 13.61
N HIS A 80 -5.80 -1.73 14.64
CA HIS A 80 -7.23 -1.99 14.55
C HIS A 80 -8.11 -0.75 14.32
N LEU A 81 -7.55 0.46 14.39
CA LEU A 81 -8.31 1.69 14.19
C LEU A 81 -8.36 2.04 12.70
N ASP A 82 -9.55 2.14 12.13
CA ASP A 82 -9.73 2.49 10.73
C ASP A 82 -9.64 4.01 10.50
N LEU A 83 -8.81 4.43 9.54
CA LEU A 83 -8.67 5.84 9.16
C LEU A 83 -9.68 6.28 8.11
N ILE A 84 -10.15 5.34 7.27
CA ILE A 84 -11.15 5.62 6.25
C ILE A 84 -12.52 5.23 6.82
N SER A 85 -13.48 6.15 6.76
CA SER A 85 -14.81 5.86 7.31
C SER A 85 -15.52 4.76 6.50
N PRO A 86 -16.30 3.89 7.17
CA PRO A 86 -17.11 2.89 6.48
C PRO A 86 -18.05 3.51 5.44
N SER A 87 -18.61 4.69 5.71
CA SER A 87 -19.50 5.42 4.78
C SER A 87 -18.79 5.86 3.50
N VAL A 88 -17.52 6.24 3.58
CA VAL A 88 -16.71 6.59 2.40
C VAL A 88 -16.40 5.33 1.59
N ILE A 89 -16.03 4.22 2.25
CA ILE A 89 -15.79 2.94 1.57
C ILE A 89 -17.06 2.45 0.86
N GLU A 90 -18.21 2.52 1.53
CA GLU A 90 -19.52 2.15 0.95
C GLU A 90 -19.85 3.00 -0.27
N SER A 91 -19.69 4.33 -0.16
CA SER A 91 -19.96 5.26 -1.27
C SER A 91 -19.08 4.97 -2.50
N ILE A 92 -17.79 4.73 -2.29
CA ILE A 92 -16.88 4.33 -3.38
C ILE A 92 -17.27 2.95 -3.94
N GLY A 93 -17.68 2.03 -3.05
CA GLY A 93 -18.15 0.71 -3.42
C GLY A 93 -19.36 0.74 -4.35
N THR A 94 -20.38 1.53 -4.01
CA THR A 94 -21.57 1.75 -4.85
C THR A 94 -21.19 2.36 -6.19
N LEU A 95 -20.33 3.39 -6.20
CA LEU A 95 -19.86 3.99 -7.45
C LEU A 95 -19.18 2.96 -8.35
N ARG A 96 -18.23 2.19 -7.80
CA ARG A 96 -17.46 1.22 -8.60
C ARG A 96 -18.33 0.07 -9.08
N LYS A 97 -19.06 -0.59 -8.18
CA LYS A 97 -19.81 -1.80 -8.49
C LYS A 97 -21.12 -1.51 -9.20
N ASP A 98 -21.95 -0.65 -8.61
CA ASP A 98 -23.34 -0.51 -9.01
C ASP A 98 -23.50 0.48 -10.17
N LEU A 99 -22.61 1.48 -10.28
CA LEU A 99 -22.71 2.54 -11.28
C LEU A 99 -21.71 2.40 -12.44
N LEU A 100 -20.48 1.97 -12.15
CA LEU A 100 -19.41 1.84 -13.15
C LEU A 100 -19.16 0.39 -13.60
N GLY A 101 -19.83 -0.59 -12.99
CA GLY A 101 -19.75 -2.00 -13.38
C GLY A 101 -18.40 -2.67 -13.09
N HIS A 102 -17.59 -2.11 -12.19
CA HIS A 102 -16.36 -2.75 -11.74
C HIS A 102 -16.64 -3.93 -10.80
N ASP A 103 -15.83 -4.95 -10.97
CA ASP A 103 -15.89 -6.23 -10.26
C ASP A 103 -15.49 -6.17 -8.78
N SER A 104 -14.82 -5.11 -8.34
CA SER A 104 -14.26 -5.01 -6.98
C SER A 104 -14.09 -3.56 -6.51
N ILE A 105 -14.10 -3.38 -5.19
CA ILE A 105 -13.84 -2.06 -4.57
C ILE A 105 -12.35 -1.76 -4.54
N SER A 106 -11.50 -2.78 -4.33
CA SER A 106 -10.02 -2.76 -4.31
C SER A 106 -9.38 -1.40 -4.62
N LEU A 107 -9.24 -0.56 -3.59
CA LEU A 107 -8.75 0.81 -3.71
C LEU A 107 -7.25 0.83 -3.98
N ASN A 108 -6.85 1.51 -5.05
CA ASN A 108 -5.44 1.85 -5.27
C ASN A 108 -5.03 3.02 -4.38
N LEU A 109 -3.73 3.34 -4.35
CA LEU A 109 -3.21 4.36 -3.43
C LEU A 109 -3.79 5.76 -3.71
N GLU A 110 -3.93 6.16 -4.96
CA GLU A 110 -4.49 7.49 -5.30
C GLU A 110 -5.91 7.66 -4.74
N GLU A 111 -6.75 6.64 -4.89
CA GLU A 111 -8.12 6.65 -4.35
C GLU A 111 -8.12 6.58 -2.82
N THR A 112 -7.21 5.82 -2.24
CA THR A 112 -7.04 5.72 -0.79
C THR A 112 -6.68 7.07 -0.17
N LEU A 113 -5.80 7.85 -0.82
CA LEU A 113 -5.45 9.20 -0.38
C LEU A 113 -6.64 10.16 -0.46
N ILE A 114 -7.45 10.06 -1.51
CA ILE A 114 -8.69 10.85 -1.64
C ILE A 114 -9.69 10.45 -0.54
N ALA A 115 -9.89 9.15 -0.31
CA ALA A 115 -10.79 8.62 0.71
C ALA A 115 -10.36 9.02 2.13
N LEU A 116 -9.06 9.00 2.41
CA LEU A 116 -8.47 9.49 3.66
C LEU A 116 -8.73 10.99 3.85
N SER A 117 -8.55 11.79 2.80
CA SER A 117 -8.84 13.22 2.82
C SER A 117 -10.31 13.51 3.15
N ILE A 118 -11.25 12.80 2.52
CA ILE A 118 -12.68 12.94 2.83
C ILE A 118 -12.95 12.53 4.29
N SER A 119 -12.39 11.40 4.74
CA SER A 119 -12.58 10.91 6.11
C SER A 119 -12.01 11.88 7.15
N SER A 120 -10.91 12.58 6.83
CA SER A 120 -10.30 13.58 7.71
C SER A 120 -11.19 14.76 8.05
N THR A 121 -12.21 15.05 7.23
CA THR A 121 -13.15 16.16 7.47
C THR A 121 -14.04 15.94 8.69
N THR A 122 -14.27 14.67 9.06
CA THR A 122 -15.17 14.27 10.15
C THR A 122 -14.49 13.42 11.22
N ASN A 123 -13.26 12.97 10.97
CA ASN A 123 -12.47 12.17 11.91
C ASN A 123 -11.13 12.89 12.22
N PRO A 124 -10.99 13.51 13.41
CA PRO A 124 -9.76 14.18 13.83
C PRO A 124 -8.53 13.26 13.82
N THR A 125 -8.71 11.98 14.16
CA THR A 125 -7.63 10.98 14.13
C THR A 125 -7.14 10.72 12.71
N ALA A 126 -8.06 10.65 11.74
CA ALA A 126 -7.69 10.53 10.32
C ALA A 126 -7.01 11.80 9.79
N HIS A 127 -7.40 12.97 10.29
CA HIS A 127 -6.75 14.23 9.98
C HIS A 127 -5.30 14.28 10.44
N GLU A 128 -5.04 13.95 11.71
CA GLU A 128 -3.67 13.89 12.25
C GLU A 128 -2.79 12.89 11.50
N ALA A 129 -3.33 11.72 11.16
CA ALA A 129 -2.62 10.72 10.35
C ALA A 129 -2.32 11.24 8.93
N MET A 130 -3.30 11.89 8.27
CA MET A 130 -3.11 12.48 6.95
C MET A 130 -2.00 13.53 6.93
N LEU A 131 -1.85 14.33 7.99
CA LEU A 131 -0.78 15.32 8.10
C LEU A 131 0.63 14.71 8.18
N GLN A 132 0.76 13.41 8.45
CA GLN A 132 2.06 12.72 8.45
C GLN A 132 2.53 12.27 7.07
N LEU A 133 1.67 12.28 6.04
CA LEU A 133 2.03 11.82 4.69
C LEU A 133 3.34 12.42 4.13
N PRO A 134 3.65 13.73 4.33
CA PRO A 134 4.90 14.30 3.85
C PRO A 134 6.17 13.66 4.43
N LYS A 135 6.08 13.03 5.62
CA LYS A 135 7.23 12.34 6.25
C LYS A 135 7.64 11.08 5.50
N LEU A 136 6.81 10.57 4.58
CA LEU A 136 7.14 9.42 3.74
C LEU A 136 8.07 9.80 2.57
N SER A 137 8.24 11.09 2.28
CA SER A 137 9.14 11.56 1.23
C SER A 137 10.58 11.14 1.53
N GLY A 138 11.25 10.53 0.54
CA GLY A 138 12.60 9.99 0.67
C GLY A 138 12.69 8.64 1.41
N CYS A 139 11.58 8.07 1.88
CA CYS A 139 11.58 6.74 2.48
C CYS A 139 11.76 5.67 1.40
N GLU A 140 12.56 4.66 1.70
CA GLU A 140 12.75 3.51 0.82
C GLU A 140 11.54 2.58 0.93
N LEU A 141 10.96 2.22 -0.22
CA LEU A 141 9.77 1.37 -0.32
C LEU A 141 10.01 0.25 -1.34
N HIS A 142 9.47 -0.94 -1.05
CA HIS A 142 9.49 -2.07 -1.97
C HIS A 142 8.09 -2.70 -2.12
N LEU A 143 7.74 -3.07 -3.35
CA LEU A 143 6.53 -3.82 -3.70
C LEU A 143 6.90 -5.19 -4.28
N THR A 144 6.17 -6.24 -3.92
CA THR A 144 6.36 -7.58 -4.50
C THR A 144 5.79 -7.72 -5.92
N HIS A 145 5.37 -6.62 -6.54
CA HIS A 145 4.74 -6.56 -7.86
C HIS A 145 4.92 -5.18 -8.49
N LEU A 146 4.77 -5.10 -9.80
CA LEU A 146 4.71 -3.85 -10.55
C LEU A 146 3.48 -3.03 -10.12
N PRO A 147 3.64 -1.76 -9.74
CA PRO A 147 2.52 -0.92 -9.30
C PRO A 147 1.53 -0.68 -10.43
N THR A 148 0.25 -0.58 -10.09
CA THR A 148 -0.76 -0.08 -11.05
C THR A 148 -0.55 1.42 -11.30
N PRO A 149 -1.08 2.00 -12.39
CA PRO A 149 -0.95 3.44 -12.64
C PRO A 149 -1.50 4.33 -11.50
N GLY A 150 -2.53 3.87 -10.79
CA GLY A 150 -3.06 4.59 -9.62
C GLY A 150 -2.12 4.52 -8.42
N ASP A 151 -1.47 3.37 -8.20
CA ASP A 151 -0.46 3.23 -7.15
C ASP A 151 0.79 4.03 -7.44
N GLU A 152 1.30 3.96 -8.67
CA GLU A 152 2.49 4.68 -9.11
C GLU A 152 2.29 6.20 -8.96
N ARG A 153 1.13 6.73 -9.38
CA ARG A 153 0.82 8.16 -9.18
C ARG A 153 0.79 8.55 -7.71
N GLY A 154 0.18 7.73 -6.86
CA GLY A 154 0.13 7.96 -5.41
C GLY A 154 1.53 7.96 -4.80
N LEU A 155 2.33 6.93 -5.06
CA LEU A 155 3.68 6.77 -4.51
C LEU A 155 4.60 7.90 -4.99
N ARG A 156 4.53 8.25 -6.27
CA ARG A 156 5.32 9.36 -6.84
C ARG A 156 4.98 10.71 -6.20
N ARG A 157 3.69 10.97 -5.92
CA ARG A 157 3.27 12.21 -5.22
C ARG A 157 3.76 12.25 -3.77
N LEU A 158 3.88 11.09 -3.11
CA LEU A 158 4.42 10.99 -1.76
C LEU A 158 5.95 11.14 -1.72
N GLY A 159 6.64 11.04 -2.86
CA GLY A 159 8.08 11.23 -2.95
C GLY A 159 8.91 10.08 -2.39
N VAL A 160 8.34 8.87 -2.29
CA VAL A 160 9.07 7.66 -1.83
C VAL A 160 10.08 7.17 -2.87
N THR A 161 11.16 6.54 -2.42
CA THR A 161 12.09 5.81 -3.29
C THR A 161 11.54 4.40 -3.53
N LEU A 162 10.85 4.22 -4.65
CA LEU A 162 10.17 2.98 -4.99
C LEU A 162 11.10 1.97 -5.71
N THR A 163 11.06 0.72 -5.24
CA THR A 163 11.56 -0.46 -5.95
C THR A 163 10.47 -1.54 -6.02
N CYS A 164 10.56 -2.47 -6.97
CA CYS A 164 9.61 -3.58 -7.03
C CYS A 164 10.23 -4.84 -7.64
N ASP A 165 9.66 -6.00 -7.30
CA ASP A 165 9.95 -7.25 -7.98
C ASP A 165 9.34 -7.21 -9.41
N PRO A 166 10.00 -7.82 -10.42
CA PRO A 166 9.58 -7.78 -11.82
C PRO A 166 8.42 -8.76 -12.10
N SER A 167 7.39 -8.73 -11.28
CA SER A 167 6.22 -9.60 -11.36
C SER A 167 4.94 -8.77 -11.46
N PHE A 168 3.97 -9.21 -12.25
CA PHE A 168 2.64 -8.61 -12.23
C PHE A 168 1.83 -9.14 -11.05
N ALA A 169 0.97 -8.31 -10.47
CA ALA A 169 0.08 -8.76 -9.40
C ALA A 169 -0.93 -9.83 -9.88
N SER A 170 -1.30 -9.82 -11.15
CA SER A 170 -2.21 -10.81 -11.73
C SER A 170 -1.78 -11.19 -13.14
N ASP A 171 -2.26 -12.34 -13.61
CA ASP A 171 -2.04 -12.81 -14.99
C ASP A 171 -2.71 -11.94 -16.06
N LYS A 172 -3.57 -10.98 -15.66
CA LYS A 172 -4.18 -10.01 -16.58
C LYS A 172 -3.29 -8.80 -16.73
N LEU A 173 -2.69 -8.67 -17.92
CA LEU A 173 -1.82 -7.55 -18.30
C LEU A 173 -2.59 -6.20 -18.37
N PHE A 174 -3.90 -6.25 -18.61
CA PHE A 174 -4.81 -5.10 -18.57
C PHE A 174 -6.01 -5.43 -17.68
N ALA A 175 -6.24 -4.63 -16.65
CA ALA A 175 -7.50 -4.64 -15.93
C ALA A 175 -8.48 -3.72 -16.69
N SER A 176 -9.50 -4.32 -17.29
CA SER A 176 -10.63 -3.61 -17.92
C SER A 176 -11.54 -2.98 -16.87
#